data_AF-Q5U569-F1
#
_entry.id   AF-Q5U569-F1
#
_cell.length_a   1.000
_cell.length_b   1.000
_cell.length_c   1.000
_cell.angle_alpha   90.00
_cell.angle_beta   90.00
_cell.angle_gamma   90.00
#
_symmetry.space_group_name_H-M   'P 1'
#
loop_
_entity.id
_entity.type
_entity.pdbx_description
1 polymer ?
#
loop_
_entity_poly.entity_id
_entity_poly.type
_entity_poly.pdbx_seq_one_letter_code
_entity_poly.pdbx_strand_id
1 'polypeptide(L)'
;MEKLRCLLQRTLGTVRHHMGTDQFGNKYYFVPQQKTWTGRSFRERRFVDPVNKNTHEYQLGHIPTEWEAWIRGKRKNPPTIEEILQNEKSREEIKTKAEEALERDTLNLAAGHRDGLVAQPGKTQIKGHASATLFGKQVPSEEPSSTANTFQPGSWAAPAAADQKK
;
A
#
# COMPACT_ATOMS: atom_id res chain seq x y z
N MET A 1 -19.76 -29.25 23.23
CA MET A 1 -20.06 -27.93 22.64
C MET A 1 -20.41 -27.99 21.16
N GLU A 2 -19.63 -28.68 20.32
CA GLU A 2 -19.90 -28.79 18.86
C GLU A 2 -21.28 -29.38 18.50
N LYS A 3 -21.73 -30.45 19.19
CA LYS A 3 -23.02 -31.10 18.91
C LYS A 3 -24.23 -30.19 19.13
N LEU A 4 -24.19 -29.33 20.14
CA LEU A 4 -25.25 -28.36 20.43
C LEU A 4 -25.29 -27.25 19.36
N ARG A 5 -24.12 -26.85 18.84
CA ARG A 5 -24.01 -25.86 17.76
C ARG A 5 -24.64 -26.38 16.47
N CYS A 6 -24.40 -27.65 16.11
CA CYS A 6 -25.01 -28.28 14.95
C CYS A 6 -26.54 -28.38 15.05
N LEU A 7 -27.08 -28.62 16.25
CA LEU A 7 -28.52 -28.66 16.47
C LEU A 7 -29.16 -27.28 16.30
N LEU A 8 -28.54 -26.23 16.86
CA LEU A 8 -29.00 -24.85 16.70
C LEU A 8 -28.93 -24.37 15.24
N GLN A 9 -27.92 -24.80 14.47
CA GLN A 9 -27.83 -24.52 13.04
C GLN A 9 -28.97 -25.13 12.21
N ARG A 10 -29.47 -26.30 12.64
CA ARG A 10 -30.59 -26.97 11.97
C ARG A 10 -31.93 -26.31 12.27
N THR A 11 -32.12 -25.75 13.47
CA THR A 11 -33.42 -25.27 13.93
C THR A 11 -33.60 -23.75 13.85
N LEU A 12 -32.54 -22.96 14.05
CA LEU A 12 -32.60 -21.50 14.16
C LEU A 12 -31.97 -20.75 12.96
N GLY A 13 -31.46 -21.47 11.96
CA GLY A 13 -30.79 -20.89 10.80
C GLY A 13 -29.31 -20.58 11.04
N THR A 14 -28.78 -19.52 10.41
CA THR A 14 -27.34 -19.25 10.36
C THR A 14 -26.77 -18.83 11.72
N VAL A 15 -26.17 -19.79 12.44
CA VAL A 15 -25.48 -19.56 13.72
C VAL A 15 -24.07 -19.00 13.48
N ARG A 16 -23.74 -17.93 14.19
CA ARG A 16 -22.40 -17.35 14.25
C ARG A 16 -21.62 -17.93 15.43
N HIS A 17 -20.41 -18.40 15.21
CA HIS A 17 -19.52 -18.87 16.28
C HIS A 17 -18.54 -17.77 16.68
N HIS A 18 -18.57 -17.35 17.94
CA HIS A 18 -17.56 -16.43 18.47
C HIS A 18 -16.20 -17.14 18.56
N MET A 19 -15.19 -16.62 17.87
CA MET A 19 -13.85 -17.19 17.83
C MET A 19 -12.88 -16.48 18.78
N GLY A 20 -13.02 -15.16 18.92
CA GLY A 20 -12.12 -14.41 19.78
C GLY A 20 -12.37 -12.91 19.74
N THR A 21 -11.66 -12.23 20.62
CA THR A 21 -11.61 -10.78 20.74
C THR A 21 -10.19 -10.30 20.52
N ASP A 22 -10.08 -9.16 19.88
CA ASP A 22 -8.81 -8.49 19.66
C ASP A 22 -8.50 -7.44 20.73
N GLN A 23 -7.26 -6.92 20.75
CA GLN A 23 -6.79 -5.84 21.63
C GLN A 23 -7.61 -4.56 21.53
N PHE A 24 -8.19 -4.27 20.35
CA PHE A 24 -9.09 -3.14 20.16
C PHE A 24 -10.53 -3.45 20.62
N GLY A 25 -10.78 -4.65 21.14
CA GLY A 25 -12.10 -5.12 21.59
C GLY A 25 -13.01 -5.64 20.47
N ASN A 26 -12.53 -5.67 19.22
CA ASN A 26 -13.28 -6.18 18.08
C ASN A 26 -13.60 -7.66 18.25
N LYS A 27 -14.83 -8.08 17.90
CA LYS A 27 -15.29 -9.47 18.05
C LYS A 27 -15.30 -10.18 16.72
N TYR A 28 -14.77 -11.40 16.70
CA TYR A 28 -14.59 -12.18 15.49
C TYR A 28 -15.51 -13.39 15.47
N TYR A 29 -16.21 -13.58 14.35
CA TYR A 29 -17.20 -14.62 14.18
C TYR A 29 -16.93 -15.49 12.97
N PHE A 30 -17.18 -16.79 13.14
CA PHE A 30 -17.09 -17.81 12.11
C PHE A 30 -18.48 -18.36 11.78
N VAL A 31 -18.83 -18.38 10.50
CA VAL A 31 -20.07 -18.98 10.01
C VAL A 31 -19.71 -20.18 9.13
N PRO A 32 -20.01 -21.42 9.57
CA PRO A 32 -19.71 -22.60 8.78
C PRO A 32 -20.62 -22.71 7.56
N GLN A 33 -20.14 -23.44 6.55
CA GLN A 33 -20.92 -23.79 5.38
C GLN A 33 -22.16 -24.59 5.78
N GLN A 34 -23.33 -24.14 5.33
CA GLN A 34 -24.60 -24.79 5.65
C GLN A 34 -25.51 -24.83 4.42
N LYS A 35 -26.36 -25.84 4.35
CA LYS A 35 -27.42 -25.98 3.35
C LYS A 35 -28.75 -25.75 4.04
N THR A 36 -29.53 -24.78 3.55
CA THR A 36 -30.90 -24.63 4.03
C THR A 36 -31.78 -25.77 3.51
N TRP A 37 -32.91 -26.00 4.18
CA TRP A 37 -33.94 -26.94 3.73
C TRP A 37 -34.36 -26.68 2.27
N THR A 38 -34.37 -25.41 1.85
CA THR A 38 -34.68 -24.95 0.49
C THR A 38 -33.58 -25.17 -0.54
N GLY A 39 -32.50 -25.89 -0.20
CA GLY A 39 -31.41 -26.23 -1.12
C GLY A 39 -30.39 -25.11 -1.37
N ARG A 40 -30.59 -23.90 -0.84
CA ARG A 40 -29.62 -22.80 -0.93
C ARG A 40 -28.39 -23.12 -0.07
N SER A 41 -27.20 -23.08 -0.68
CA SER A 41 -25.94 -23.28 0.04
C SER A 41 -25.32 -21.93 0.42
N PHE A 42 -25.01 -21.76 1.69
CA PHE A 42 -24.23 -20.64 2.20
C PHE A 42 -22.78 -21.06 2.31
N ARG A 43 -21.88 -20.34 1.63
CA ARG A 43 -20.43 -20.55 1.77
C ARG A 43 -19.99 -20.19 3.18
N GLU A 44 -18.89 -20.78 3.62
CA GLU A 44 -18.20 -20.36 4.84
C GLU A 44 -17.90 -18.85 4.77
N ARG A 45 -18.17 -18.14 5.86
CA ARG A 45 -17.90 -16.71 5.97
C ARG A 45 -17.31 -16.38 7.32
N ARG A 46 -16.46 -15.37 7.34
CA ARG A 46 -15.79 -14.85 8.52
C ARG A 46 -16.14 -13.37 8.63
N PHE A 47 -16.51 -12.93 9.81
CA PHE A 47 -17.02 -11.58 10.05
C PHE A 47 -16.34 -10.95 11.24
N VAL A 48 -16.29 -9.62 11.21
CA VAL A 48 -15.93 -8.79 12.34
C VAL A 48 -17.15 -7.99 12.74
N ASP A 49 -17.43 -7.97 14.04
CA ASP A 49 -18.30 -6.98 14.64
C ASP A 49 -17.38 -5.97 15.35
N PRO A 50 -17.19 -4.77 14.76
CA PRO A 50 -16.33 -3.75 15.36
C PRO A 50 -16.99 -3.18 16.63
N VAL A 51 -16.15 -2.75 17.58
CA VAL A 51 -16.64 -2.07 18.81
C VAL A 51 -17.34 -0.77 18.44
N ASN A 52 -16.71 0.01 17.56
CA ASN A 52 -17.28 1.24 17.03
C ASN A 52 -18.25 0.90 15.91
N LYS A 53 -19.54 1.21 16.12
CA LYS A 53 -20.62 0.91 15.17
C LYS A 53 -20.64 1.85 13.97
N ASN A 54 -19.84 2.91 14.01
CA ASN A 54 -19.77 3.90 12.94
C ASN A 54 -18.98 3.32 11.76
N THR A 55 -19.69 2.75 10.78
CA THR A 55 -19.12 2.11 9.58
C THR A 55 -18.12 3.00 8.84
N HIS A 56 -18.30 4.32 8.90
CA HIS A 56 -17.49 5.30 8.17
C HIS A 56 -16.11 5.58 8.79
N GLU A 57 -15.90 5.22 10.05
CA GLU A 57 -14.64 5.44 10.77
C GLU A 57 -13.65 4.28 10.58
N TYR A 58 -14.06 3.25 9.85
CA TYR A 58 -13.21 2.08 9.64
C TYR A 58 -12.07 2.40 8.67
N GLN A 59 -10.86 2.61 9.22
CA GLN A 59 -9.64 2.84 8.46
C GLN A 59 -8.73 1.60 8.45
N LEU A 60 -7.84 1.52 7.45
CA LEU A 60 -6.77 0.51 7.41
C LEU A 60 -5.90 0.64 8.68
N GLY A 61 -5.84 -0.42 9.48
CA GLY A 61 -5.10 -0.46 10.74
C GLY A 61 -5.96 -0.70 11.99
N HIS A 62 -7.29 -0.57 11.90
CA HIS A 62 -8.19 -0.86 13.02
C HIS A 62 -8.42 -2.37 13.26
N ILE A 63 -7.97 -3.22 12.33
CA ILE A 63 -7.90 -4.68 12.50
C ILE A 63 -6.43 -5.10 12.42
N PRO A 64 -5.92 -5.91 13.37
CA PRO A 64 -4.60 -6.49 13.29
C PRO A 64 -4.46 -7.39 12.07
N THR A 65 -3.25 -7.43 11.54
CA THR A 65 -2.96 -8.11 10.28
C THR A 65 -3.22 -9.62 10.36
N GLU A 66 -3.05 -10.23 11.53
CA GLU A 66 -3.31 -11.65 11.78
C GLU A 66 -4.80 -11.98 11.63
N TRP A 67 -5.64 -11.15 12.24
CA TRP A 67 -7.09 -11.26 12.16
C TRP A 67 -7.61 -10.97 10.75
N GLU A 68 -7.00 -10.00 10.06
CA GLU A 68 -7.30 -9.71 8.67
C GLU A 68 -6.97 -10.90 7.75
N ALA A 69 -5.81 -11.53 7.95
CA ALA A 69 -5.41 -12.73 7.22
C ALA A 69 -6.38 -13.90 7.46
N TRP A 70 -6.88 -14.04 8.70
CA TRP A 70 -7.91 -15.01 9.01
C TRP A 70 -9.25 -14.68 8.35
N ILE A 71 -9.76 -13.45 8.41
CA ILE A 71 -11.02 -13.08 7.73
C ILE A 71 -10.94 -13.31 6.21
N ARG A 72 -9.80 -12.98 5.60
CA ARG A 72 -9.55 -13.19 4.17
C ARG A 72 -9.39 -14.66 3.78
N GLY A 73 -9.37 -15.59 4.74
CA GLY A 73 -9.25 -17.03 4.47
C GLY A 73 -7.81 -17.51 4.24
N LYS A 74 -6.79 -16.65 4.43
CA LYS A 74 -5.38 -17.06 4.27
C LYS A 74 -4.96 -18.04 5.37
N ARG A 75 -5.45 -17.85 6.60
CA ARG A 75 -5.21 -18.73 7.75
C ARG A 75 -6.46 -19.56 8.04
N LYS A 76 -6.33 -20.82 8.47
CA LYS A 76 -7.49 -21.65 8.88
C LYS A 76 -7.89 -21.38 10.34
N ASN A 77 -6.90 -21.32 11.22
CA ASN A 77 -7.10 -21.12 12.66
C ASN A 77 -7.10 -19.62 12.99
N PRO A 78 -7.92 -19.18 13.96
CA PRO A 78 -7.87 -17.81 14.46
C PRO A 78 -6.53 -17.56 15.16
N PRO A 79 -6.00 -16.33 15.13
CA PRO A 79 -4.78 -15.98 15.84
C PRO A 79 -4.98 -15.98 17.36
N THR A 80 -3.90 -16.24 18.09
CA THR A 80 -3.86 -16.15 19.55
C THR A 80 -3.39 -14.76 19.98
N ILE A 81 -3.85 -14.28 21.13
CA ILE A 81 -3.47 -12.96 21.67
C ILE A 81 -1.95 -12.84 21.85
N GLU A 82 -1.30 -13.90 22.33
CA GLU A 82 0.16 -13.96 22.51
C GLU A 82 0.91 -13.80 21.18
N GLU A 83 0.41 -14.43 20.10
CA GLU A 83 1.00 -14.33 18.76
C GLU A 83 0.95 -12.88 18.26
N ILE A 84 -0.18 -12.21 18.47
CA ILE A 84 -0.37 -10.80 18.08
C ILE A 84 0.65 -9.92 18.82
N LEU A 85 0.76 -10.07 20.14
CA LEU A 85 1.72 -9.30 20.94
C LEU A 85 3.18 -9.54 20.53
N GLN A 86 3.54 -10.77 20.20
CA GLN A 86 4.89 -11.10 19.74
C GLN A 86 5.19 -10.48 18.37
N ASN A 87 4.23 -10.51 17.46
CA ASN A 87 4.37 -9.92 16.13
C ASN A 87 4.47 -8.40 16.20
N GLU A 88 3.75 -7.75 17.11
CA GLU A 88 3.85 -6.31 17.34
C GLU A 88 5.25 -5.92 17.79
N LYS A 89 5.80 -6.61 18.80
CA LYS A 89 7.19 -6.40 19.22
C LYS A 89 8.17 -6.59 18.07
N SER A 90 7.97 -7.63 17.27
CA SER A 90 8.82 -7.91 16.10
C SER A 90 8.74 -6.78 15.06
N ARG A 91 7.57 -6.20 14.85
CA ARG A 91 7.38 -5.05 13.95
C ARG A 91 8.08 -3.80 14.48
N GLU A 92 8.01 -3.55 15.79
CA GLU A 92 8.73 -2.44 16.43
C GLU A 92 10.24 -2.61 16.27
N GLU A 93 10.77 -3.80 16.56
CA GLU A 93 12.19 -4.09 16.38
C GLU A 93 12.67 -3.96 14.93
N ILE A 94 11.85 -4.35 13.95
CA ILE A 94 12.20 -4.19 12.54
C ILE A 94 12.23 -2.71 12.15
N LYS A 95 11.30 -1.90 12.67
CA LYS A 95 11.29 -0.45 12.41
C LYS A 95 12.55 0.21 12.95
N THR A 96 12.91 -0.06 14.21
CA THR A 96 14.13 0.52 14.81
C THR A 96 15.37 0.08 14.05
N LYS A 97 15.50 -1.22 13.72
CA LYS A 97 16.63 -1.72 12.92
C LYS A 97 16.69 -1.11 11.53
N ALA A 98 15.54 -0.87 10.89
CA ALA A 98 15.48 -0.24 9.58
C ALA A 98 15.94 1.22 9.66
N GLU A 99 15.51 1.98 10.66
CA GLU A 99 15.96 3.35 10.91
C GLU A 99 17.48 3.39 11.13
N GLU A 100 18.02 2.54 12.00
CA GLU A 100 19.46 2.46 12.23
C GLU A 100 20.24 2.05 10.96
N ALA A 101 19.68 1.16 10.13
CA ALA A 101 20.32 0.75 8.88
C ALA A 101 20.36 1.90 7.87
N LEU A 102 19.29 2.69 7.78
CA LEU A 102 19.23 3.89 6.94
C LEU A 102 20.25 4.93 7.41
N GLU A 103 20.35 5.17 8.72
CA GLU A 103 21.36 6.07 9.27
C GLU A 103 22.78 5.60 8.94
N ARG A 104 23.08 4.32 9.16
CA ARG A 104 24.39 3.74 8.80
C ARG A 104 24.67 3.88 7.30
N ASP A 105 23.69 3.65 6.45
CA ASP A 105 23.83 3.80 4.99
C ASP A 105 24.11 5.26 4.61
N THR A 106 23.42 6.22 5.21
CA THR A 106 23.67 7.65 4.96
C THR A 106 25.09 8.08 5.38
N LEU A 107 25.59 7.57 6.52
CA LEU A 107 26.95 7.84 6.98
C LEU A 107 27.99 7.20 6.07
N ASN A 108 27.77 5.95 5.64
CA ASN A 108 28.66 5.25 4.71
C ASN A 108 28.72 5.96 3.36
N LEU A 109 27.59 6.44 2.85
CA LEU A 109 27.51 7.23 1.64
C LEU A 109 28.27 8.56 1.79
N ALA A 110 28.11 9.25 2.92
CA ALA A 110 28.86 10.47 3.21
C ALA A 110 30.38 10.24 3.32
N ALA A 111 30.82 9.13 3.93
CA ALA A 111 32.22 8.74 3.99
C ALA A 111 32.77 8.38 2.60
N GLY A 112 32.03 7.58 1.82
CA GLY A 112 32.39 7.25 0.44
C GLY A 112 32.51 8.48 -0.47
N HIS A 113 31.72 9.53 -0.23
CA HIS A 113 31.88 10.81 -0.91
C HIS A 113 33.15 11.56 -0.50
N ARG A 114 33.55 11.51 0.78
CA ARG A 114 34.81 12.14 1.25
C ARG A 114 36.03 11.44 0.66
N ASP A 115 35.99 10.12 0.60
CA ASP A 115 37.09 9.29 0.09
C ASP A 115 37.10 9.20 -1.45
N GLY A 116 36.12 9.79 -2.13
CA GLY A 116 36.02 9.81 -3.60
C GLY A 116 35.61 8.48 -4.23
N LEU A 117 35.22 7.49 -3.43
CA LEU A 117 34.80 6.16 -3.89
C LEU A 117 33.35 6.17 -4.41
N VAL A 118 32.51 7.07 -3.91
CA VAL A 118 31.11 7.24 -4.33
C VAL A 118 30.97 8.61 -4.99
N ALA A 119 30.54 8.62 -6.26
CA ALA A 119 30.27 9.87 -6.97
C ALA A 119 29.12 10.61 -6.28
N GLN A 120 29.32 11.88 -5.93
CA GLN A 120 28.20 12.74 -5.55
C GLN A 120 27.18 12.70 -6.69
N PRO A 121 25.85 12.68 -6.39
CA PRO A 121 24.85 12.92 -7.41
C PRO A 121 25.04 14.36 -7.90
N GLY A 122 25.97 14.52 -8.84
CA GLY A 122 26.24 15.77 -9.50
C GLY A 122 24.92 16.19 -10.13
N LYS A 123 24.61 17.48 -10.03
CA LYS A 123 23.52 18.10 -10.77
C LYS A 123 23.89 18.03 -12.25
N THR A 124 23.77 16.85 -12.85
CA THR A 124 24.06 16.65 -14.25
C THR A 124 22.97 17.40 -14.99
N GLN A 125 23.35 18.52 -15.61
CA GLN A 125 22.55 19.07 -16.69
C GLN A 125 22.59 18.01 -17.78
N ILE A 126 21.61 17.11 -17.78
CA ILE A 126 21.35 16.21 -18.89
C ILE A 126 21.10 17.17 -20.07
N LYS A 127 22.08 17.33 -20.95
CA LYS A 127 21.96 18.13 -22.17
C LYS A 127 21.84 17.13 -23.32
N GLY A 128 20.73 17.19 -24.04
CA GLY A 128 20.46 16.31 -25.18
C GLY A 128 19.01 15.83 -25.27
N HIS A 129 18.71 14.99 -26.25
CA HIS A 129 17.35 14.52 -26.58
C HIS A 129 16.60 13.89 -25.40
N ALA A 130 17.31 13.24 -24.45
CA ALA A 130 16.73 12.59 -23.28
C ALA A 130 16.36 13.53 -22.12
N SER A 131 16.79 14.79 -22.17
CA SER A 131 16.45 15.81 -21.17
C SER A 131 15.18 16.59 -21.48
N ALA A 132 14.58 16.32 -22.64
CA ALA A 132 13.49 17.11 -23.16
C ALA A 132 12.20 16.85 -22.34
N THR A 133 11.76 17.83 -21.57
CA THR A 133 10.46 17.84 -20.86
C THR A 133 9.29 18.10 -21.83
N LEU A 134 9.32 17.48 -23.02
CA LEU A 134 8.48 17.83 -24.17
C LEU A 134 7.07 17.23 -24.18
N PHE A 135 6.71 16.38 -23.21
CA PHE A 135 5.34 15.85 -23.17
C PHE A 135 4.35 16.94 -22.73
N GLY A 136 3.63 17.52 -23.69
CA GLY A 136 2.51 18.45 -23.45
C GLY A 136 2.83 19.95 -23.44
N LYS A 137 4.04 20.39 -23.81
CA LYS A 137 4.30 21.83 -23.99
C LYS A 137 3.76 22.29 -25.34
N GLN A 138 2.80 23.21 -25.34
CA GLN A 138 2.21 23.82 -26.55
C GLN A 138 3.01 25.01 -27.09
N VAL A 139 4.15 25.36 -26.48
CA VAL A 139 4.98 26.50 -26.92
C VAL A 139 5.88 26.04 -28.06
N PRO A 140 5.74 26.61 -29.27
CA PRO A 140 6.66 26.35 -30.38
C PRO A 140 8.09 26.75 -29.99
N SER A 141 9.05 25.85 -30.21
CA SER A 141 10.49 26.12 -30.03
C SER A 141 11.06 26.75 -31.30
N GLU A 142 12.02 27.67 -31.17
CA GLU A 142 12.77 28.24 -32.31
C GLU A 142 13.67 27.20 -32.97
N GLU A 143 14.23 26.28 -32.18
CA GLU A 143 15.10 25.21 -32.66
C GLU A 143 14.27 24.00 -33.13
N PRO A 144 14.60 23.38 -34.28
CA PRO A 144 13.93 22.18 -34.77
C PRO A 144 14.20 20.99 -33.85
N SER A 145 13.18 20.17 -33.59
CA SER A 145 13.28 18.98 -32.76
C SER A 145 12.81 17.74 -33.52
N SER A 146 13.57 16.65 -33.43
CA SER A 146 13.21 15.34 -33.99
C SER A 146 13.08 14.33 -32.86
N THR A 147 11.90 13.70 -32.72
CA THR A 147 11.65 12.62 -31.75
C THR A 147 11.17 11.38 -32.49
N ALA A 148 12.03 10.34 -32.55
CA ALA A 148 11.76 9.08 -33.25
C ALA A 148 11.21 9.29 -34.67
N ASN A 149 9.92 9.04 -34.90
CA ASN A 149 9.27 9.17 -36.20
C ASN A 149 8.54 10.51 -36.41
N THR A 150 8.69 11.48 -35.51
CA THR A 150 8.00 12.77 -35.58
C THR A 150 9.00 13.92 -35.54
N PHE A 151 9.09 14.64 -36.67
CA PHE A 151 9.86 15.87 -36.80
C PHE A 151 8.94 17.07 -36.52
N GLN A 152 9.34 17.93 -35.59
CA GLN A 152 8.69 19.21 -35.32
C GLN A 152 9.61 20.34 -35.81
N PRO A 153 9.22 21.06 -36.88
CA PRO A 153 10.00 22.21 -37.34
C PRO A 153 9.94 23.34 -36.31
N GLY A 154 11.05 24.06 -36.15
CA GLY A 154 11.10 25.25 -35.31
C GLY A 154 10.27 26.40 -35.91
N SER A 155 9.63 27.21 -35.06
CA SER A 155 8.90 28.39 -35.51
C SER A 155 9.86 29.57 -35.66
N TRP A 156 9.92 30.14 -36.87
CA TRP A 156 10.72 31.34 -37.13
C TRP A 156 10.10 32.57 -36.44
N ALA A 157 10.83 33.20 -35.53
CA ALA A 157 10.50 34.51 -34.97
C ALA A 157 11.31 35.60 -35.70
N ALA A 158 10.63 36.67 -36.14
CA ALA A 158 11.32 37.80 -36.73
C ALA A 158 12.24 38.45 -35.68
N PRO A 159 13.46 38.88 -36.03
CA PRO A 159 14.32 39.60 -35.09
C PRO A 159 13.57 40.85 -34.63
N ALA A 160 13.31 40.95 -33.31
CA ALA A 160 12.75 42.16 -32.73
C ALA A 160 13.64 43.33 -33.15
N ALA A 161 13.04 44.33 -33.80
CA ALA A 161 13.73 45.46 -34.39
C ALA A 161 14.77 45.99 -33.40
N ALA A 162 16.05 45.77 -33.71
CA ALA A 162 17.14 46.39 -33.00
C ALA A 162 16.92 47.89 -33.11
N ASP A 163 16.63 48.53 -31.98
CA ASP A 163 16.56 49.98 -31.82
C ASP A 163 17.84 50.58 -32.43
N GLN A 164 17.73 51.08 -33.66
CA GLN A 164 18.74 51.93 -34.26
C GLN A 164 18.65 53.29 -33.57
N LYS A 165 19.27 53.40 -32.40
CA LYS A 165 19.63 54.71 -31.85
C LYS A 165 20.79 55.27 -32.66
N LYS A 166 20.46 56.33 -33.41
CA LYS A 166 21.38 57.28 -34.05
C LYS A 166 22.43 57.80 -33.08
#